data_AF-A0A4U0FE26-F1
#
_entry.id   AF-A0A4U0FE26-F1
#
_cell.length_a   1.000
_cell.length_b   1.000
_cell.length_c   1.000
_cell.angle_alpha   90.00
_cell.angle_beta   90.00
_cell.angle_gamma   90.00
#
_symmetry.space_group_name_H-M   'P 1'
#
loop_
_entity.id
_entity.type
_entity.pdbx_description
1 polymer ?
#
loop_
_entity_poly.entity_id
_entity_poly.type
_entity_poly.pdbx_seq_one_letter_code
_entity_poly.pdbx_strand_id
1 'polypeptide(L)'
;MINSTMLAPLQLVKQTLPAELKATPAQATESFASFLKHALDGVNAAEQNVHKVNDQFIIGEADVNDVLIASSKAELSLSLTSQVRNKVIEAYQEIMRMQI
;
A
#
# COMPACT_ATOMS: atom_id res chain seq x y z
N MET A 1 -43.67 54.65 -19.69
CA MET A 1 -43.25 53.41 -20.39
C MET A 1 -41.78 53.18 -20.01
N ILE A 2 -41.44 52.60 -18.87
CA ILE A 2 -41.23 51.16 -18.56
C ILE A 2 -40.61 50.36 -19.73
N ASN A 3 -39.29 50.13 -19.69
CA ASN A 3 -38.66 48.84 -19.99
C ASN A 3 -37.22 48.85 -19.42
N SER A 4 -36.96 48.20 -18.27
CA SER A 4 -36.55 46.78 -18.12
C SER A 4 -35.05 46.56 -18.34
N THR A 5 -34.33 46.54 -17.22
CA THR A 5 -33.27 45.57 -16.87
C THR A 5 -32.51 44.89 -18.02
N MET A 6 -31.22 45.19 -18.13
CA MET A 6 -30.22 44.18 -18.47
C MET A 6 -29.06 44.28 -17.47
N LEU A 7 -29.24 43.60 -16.35
CA LEU A 7 -28.15 43.16 -15.50
C LEU A 7 -27.34 42.15 -16.33
N ALA A 8 -26.06 42.42 -16.55
CA ALA A 8 -25.14 41.44 -17.11
C ALA A 8 -25.19 40.18 -16.22
N PRO A 9 -25.37 38.97 -16.78
CA PRO A 9 -25.22 37.77 -15.99
C PRO A 9 -23.76 37.71 -15.53
N LEU A 10 -23.56 37.81 -14.22
CA LEU A 10 -22.33 37.39 -13.57
C LEU A 10 -21.96 36.02 -14.12
N GLN A 11 -20.92 35.96 -14.93
CA GLN A 11 -20.28 34.71 -15.27
C GLN A 11 -19.74 34.16 -13.97
N LEU A 12 -20.49 33.21 -13.41
CA LEU A 12 -20.03 32.29 -12.39
C LEU A 12 -18.69 31.74 -12.89
N VAL A 13 -17.61 32.28 -12.35
CA VAL A 13 -16.30 31.65 -12.39
C VAL A 13 -16.54 30.26 -11.85
N LYS A 14 -16.59 29.27 -12.76
CA LYS A 14 -16.39 27.88 -12.41
C LYS A 14 -14.98 27.83 -11.82
N GLN A 15 -14.88 28.05 -10.51
CA GLN A 15 -13.82 27.47 -9.71
C GLN A 15 -13.92 25.99 -10.01
N THR A 16 -13.07 25.53 -10.92
CA THR A 16 -12.65 24.15 -10.97
C THR A 16 -12.08 23.89 -9.60
N LEU A 17 -12.92 23.37 -8.69
CA LEU A 17 -12.42 22.61 -7.56
C LEU A 17 -11.41 21.63 -8.15
N PRO A 18 -10.19 21.55 -7.62
CA PRO A 18 -9.30 20.46 -7.99
C PRO A 18 -10.10 19.19 -7.79
N ALA A 19 -10.23 18.39 -8.84
CA ALA A 19 -10.82 17.08 -8.73
C ALA A 19 -10.08 16.38 -7.58
N GLU A 20 -10.76 16.22 -6.44
CA GLU A 20 -10.31 15.28 -5.42
C GLU A 20 -10.14 13.97 -6.17
N LEU A 21 -8.89 13.51 -6.26
CA LEU A 21 -8.53 12.19 -6.73
C LEU A 21 -9.13 11.19 -5.74
N LYS A 22 -10.46 10.98 -5.81
CA LYS A 22 -11.13 9.86 -5.17
C LYS A 22 -10.71 8.64 -5.97
N ALA A 23 -9.60 8.03 -5.55
CA ALA A 23 -9.19 6.73 -6.04
C ALA A 23 -10.42 5.81 -5.99
N THR A 24 -10.80 5.29 -7.15
CA THR A 24 -11.92 4.36 -7.21
C THR A 24 -11.56 3.11 -6.40
N PRO A 25 -12.55 2.38 -5.83
CA PRO A 25 -12.27 1.14 -5.09
C PRO A 25 -11.40 0.17 -5.90
N ALA A 26 -11.61 0.10 -7.22
CA ALA A 26 -10.83 -0.70 -8.15
C ALA A 26 -9.34 -0.28 -8.22
N GLN A 27 -9.04 1.02 -8.30
CA GLN A 27 -7.66 1.53 -8.31
C GLN A 27 -6.96 1.32 -6.97
N ALA A 28 -7.69 1.41 -5.85
CA ALA A 28 -7.16 1.10 -4.53
C ALA A 28 -6.80 -0.39 -4.40
N THR A 29 -7.64 -1.28 -4.92
CA THR A 29 -7.38 -2.74 -4.95
C THR A 29 -6.17 -3.08 -5.80
N GLU A 30 -6.00 -2.47 -6.97
CA GLU A 30 -4.84 -2.71 -7.84
C GLU A 30 -3.53 -2.23 -7.21
N SER A 31 -3.54 -1.03 -6.61
CA SER A 31 -2.40 -0.50 -5.84
C SER A 31 -2.03 -1.42 -4.68
N PHE A 32 -3.03 -1.94 -3.96
CA PHE A 32 -2.80 -2.92 -2.90
C PHE A 32 -2.20 -4.23 -3.43
N ALA A 33 -2.74 -4.79 -4.51
CA ALA A 33 -2.23 -6.03 -5.09
C ALA A 33 -0.75 -5.88 -5.49
N SER A 34 -0.39 -4.73 -6.06
CA SER A 34 1.00 -4.39 -6.37
C SER A 34 1.86 -4.28 -5.11
N PHE A 35 1.40 -3.55 -4.08
CA PHE A 35 2.10 -3.44 -2.81
C PHE A 35 2.29 -4.79 -2.11
N LEU A 36 1.25 -5.62 -2.05
CA LEU A 36 1.30 -6.95 -1.45
C LEU A 36 2.28 -7.84 -2.20
N LYS A 37 2.30 -7.79 -3.54
CA LYS A 37 3.28 -8.50 -4.35
C LYS A 37 4.71 -8.08 -3.98
N HIS A 38 4.97 -6.77 -3.92
CA HIS A 38 6.28 -6.25 -3.52
C HIS A 38 6.67 -6.66 -2.09
N ALA A 39 5.72 -6.66 -1.15
CA ALA A 39 5.97 -7.10 0.22
C ALA A 39 6.31 -8.61 0.28
N LEU A 40 5.58 -9.44 -0.47
CA LEU A 40 5.87 -10.87 -0.58
C LEU A 40 7.23 -11.13 -1.25
N ASP A 41 7.58 -10.38 -2.29
CA ASP A 41 8.91 -10.44 -2.90
C ASP A 41 10.00 -10.06 -1.89
N GLY A 42 9.73 -9.06 -1.04
CA GLY A 42 10.62 -8.66 0.06
C GLY A 42 10.80 -9.74 1.13
N VAL A 43 9.73 -10.44 1.52
CA VAL A 43 9.80 -11.58 2.44
C VAL A 43 10.58 -12.73 1.80
N ASN A 44 10.32 -13.04 0.54
CA ASN A 44 11.06 -14.07 -0.19
C ASN A 44 12.57 -13.75 -0.28
N ALA A 45 12.93 -12.47 -0.50
CA ALA A 45 14.31 -12.04 -0.45
C ALA A 45 14.94 -12.18 0.95
N ALA A 46 14.16 -11.93 2.02
CA ALA A 46 14.61 -12.12 3.39
C ALA A 46 14.87 -13.62 3.68
N GLU A 47 13.97 -14.51 3.27
CA GLU A 47 14.13 -15.97 3.38
C GLU A 47 15.37 -16.46 2.61
N GLN A 48 15.56 -16.00 1.36
CA GLN A 48 16.76 -16.35 0.58
C GLN A 48 18.05 -15.88 1.27
N ASN A 49 18.02 -14.73 1.94
CA ASN A 49 19.15 -14.26 2.73
C ASN A 49 19.43 -15.17 3.93
N VAL A 50 18.39 -15.69 4.61
CA VAL A 50 18.57 -16.69 5.68
C VAL A 50 19.29 -17.92 5.14
N HIS A 51 18.84 -18.46 4.00
CA HIS A 51 19.49 -19.62 3.38
C HIS A 51 20.95 -19.34 3.04
N LYS A 52 21.25 -18.18 2.45
CA LYS A 52 22.62 -17.79 2.12
C LYS A 52 23.52 -17.70 3.36
N VAL A 53 23.04 -17.05 4.42
CA VAL A 53 23.82 -16.91 5.67
C VAL A 53 23.96 -18.26 6.36
N ASN A 54 22.96 -19.13 6.27
CA ASN A 54 23.04 -20.50 6.76
C ASN A 54 24.07 -21.34 6.00
N ASP A 55 24.13 -21.22 4.67
CA ASP A 55 25.16 -21.88 3.86
C ASP A 55 26.57 -21.38 4.23
N GLN A 56 26.71 -20.07 4.45
CA GLN A 56 27.95 -19.45 4.94
C GLN A 56 28.34 -19.96 6.34
N PHE A 57 27.35 -20.17 7.21
CA PHE A 57 27.58 -20.73 8.54
C PHE A 57 28.09 -22.18 8.46
N ILE A 58 27.52 -23.01 7.56
CA ILE A 58 27.94 -24.41 7.38
C ILE A 58 29.41 -24.50 6.91
N ILE A 59 29.86 -23.58 6.06
CA ILE A 59 31.26 -23.51 5.59
C ILE A 59 32.20 -22.76 6.55
N GLY A 60 31.68 -22.22 7.67
CA GLY A 60 32.45 -21.52 8.69
C GLY A 60 32.76 -20.05 8.38
N GLU A 61 32.11 -19.45 7.38
CA GLU A 61 32.27 -18.04 6.99
C GLU A 61 31.34 -17.08 7.75
N ALA A 62 30.28 -17.59 8.41
CA ALA A 62 29.34 -16.81 9.21
C ALA A 62 29.18 -17.41 10.61
N ASP A 63 28.76 -16.59 11.58
CA ASP A 63 28.49 -17.01 12.95
C ASP A 63 27.03 -17.47 13.10
N VAL A 64 26.74 -18.28 14.12
CA VAL A 64 25.36 -18.67 14.46
C VAL A 64 24.48 -17.45 14.75
N ASN A 65 25.07 -16.38 15.30
CA ASN A 65 24.38 -15.12 15.55
C ASN A 65 23.85 -14.48 14.26
N ASP A 66 24.60 -14.58 13.15
CA ASP A 66 24.18 -14.00 11.87
C ASP A 66 22.96 -14.73 11.29
N VAL A 67 22.95 -16.06 11.38
CA VAL A 67 21.80 -16.89 10.97
C VAL A 67 20.57 -16.56 11.81
N LEU A 68 20.75 -16.39 13.13
CA LEU A 68 19.67 -16.03 14.05
C LEU A 68 19.11 -14.64 13.76
N ILE A 69 19.96 -13.65 13.51
CA ILE A 69 19.53 -12.29 13.15
C ILE A 69 18.79 -12.30 11.81
N ALA A 70 19.34 -13.00 10.81
CA ALA A 70 18.70 -13.13 9.50
C ALA A 70 17.32 -13.77 9.62
N SER A 71 17.21 -14.86 10.38
CA SER A 71 15.96 -15.58 10.63
C SER A 71 14.93 -14.70 11.33
N SER A 72 15.36 -14.01 12.38
CA SER A 72 14.49 -13.08 13.15
C SER A 72 13.95 -11.96 12.27
N LYS A 73 14.78 -11.45 11.34
CA LYS A 73 14.38 -10.41 10.39
C LYS A 73 13.35 -10.93 9.38
N ALA A 74 13.54 -12.14 8.86
CA ALA A 74 12.60 -12.78 7.94
C ALA A 74 11.23 -13.00 8.61
N GLU A 75 11.24 -13.54 9.84
CA GLU A 75 10.03 -13.80 10.62
C GLU A 75 9.26 -12.51 10.95
N LEU A 76 9.97 -11.45 11.37
CA LEU A 76 9.37 -10.14 11.60
C LEU A 76 8.77 -9.54 10.32
N SER A 77 9.47 -9.67 9.18
CA SER A 77 9.00 -9.17 7.88
C SER A 77 7.73 -9.90 7.42
N LEU A 78 7.67 -11.21 7.63
CA LEU A 78 6.49 -12.02 7.34
C LEU A 78 5.30 -11.61 8.23
N SER A 79 5.53 -11.44 9.53
CA SER A 79 4.51 -10.98 10.48
C SER A 79 3.95 -9.62 10.09
N LEU A 80 4.84 -8.66 9.76
CA LEU A 80 4.44 -7.34 9.28
C LEU A 80 3.59 -7.44 8.01
N THR A 81 4.01 -8.25 7.04
CA THR A 81 3.28 -8.46 5.78
C THR A 81 1.87 -9.01 6.04
N SER A 82 1.73 -9.97 6.97
CA SER A 82 0.44 -10.52 7.37
C SER A 82 -0.47 -9.46 8.02
N GLN A 83 0.08 -8.60 8.88
CA GLN A 83 -0.66 -7.51 9.50
C GLN A 83 -1.14 -6.49 8.47
N VAL A 84 -0.28 -6.10 7.52
CA VAL A 84 -0.65 -5.17 6.45
C VAL A 84 -1.73 -5.77 5.57
N ARG A 85 -1.62 -7.04 5.18
CA ARG A 85 -2.66 -7.76 4.44
C ARG A 85 -4.01 -7.66 5.16
N ASN A 86 -4.04 -7.94 6.46
CA ASN A 86 -5.28 -7.90 7.24
C ASN A 86 -5.87 -6.47 7.26
N LYS A 87 -5.05 -5.44 7.50
CA LYS A 87 -5.51 -4.04 7.54
C LYS A 87 -6.05 -3.54 6.22
N VAL A 88 -5.49 -3.99 5.10
CA VAL A 88 -6.02 -3.59 3.79
C VAL A 88 -7.33 -4.30 3.47
N ILE A 89 -7.50 -5.56 3.87
CA ILE A 89 -8.79 -6.24 3.75
C ILE A 89 -9.88 -5.49 4.56
N GLU A 90 -9.56 -5.06 5.78
CA GLU A 90 -10.46 -4.23 6.60
C GLU A 90 -10.82 -2.92 5.88
N ALA A 91 -9.83 -2.21 5.32
CA ALA A 91 -10.06 -0.96 4.60
C ALA A 91 -10.93 -1.15 3.34
N TYR A 92 -10.72 -2.23 2.59
CA TYR A 92 -11.55 -2.58 1.44
C TYR A 92 -13.01 -2.82 1.85
N GLN A 93 -13.23 -3.58 2.93
CA GLN A 93 -14.57 -3.83 3.47
C GLN A 93 -15.26 -2.54 3.92
N GLU A 94 -14.50 -1.61 4.51
CA GLU A 94 -15.05 -0.33 4.98
C GLU A 94 -15.50 0.57 3.83
N ILE A 95 -14.71 0.67 2.75
CA ILE A 95 -15.09 1.43 1.55
C ILE A 95 -16.39 0.89 0.95
N MET A 96 -16.54 -0.44 0.90
CA MET A 96 -17.77 -1.08 0.40
C MET A 96 -18.98 -0.76 1.29
N ARG A 97 -18.79 -0.66 2.61
CA ARG A 97 -19.86 -0.27 3.55
C ARG A 97 -20.27 1.19 3.42
N MET A 98 -19.39 2.09 2.98
CA MET A 98 -19.71 3.51 2.76
C MET A 98 -20.49 3.76 1.45
N GLN A 99 -20.44 2.84 0.49
CA GLN A 99 -21.05 3.03 -0.84
C GLN A 99 -22.47 2.47 -0.97
N ILE A 100 -22.94 1.69 0.01
CA ILE A 100 -24.33 1.19 0.08
C ILE A 100 -25.28 2.17 0.76
#